data_AF-A0A5J4P8A9-F1
#
_entry.id   AF-A0A5J4P8A9-F1
#
_cell.length_a   1.000
_cell.length_b   1.000
_cell.length_c   1.000
_cell.angle_alpha   90.00
_cell.angle_beta   90.00
_cell.angle_gamma   90.00
#
_symmetry.space_group_name_H-M   'P 1'
#
loop_
_entity.id
_entity.type
_entity.pdbx_description
1 polymer ?
#
loop_
_entity_poly.entity_id
_entity_poly.type
_entity_poly.pdbx_seq_one_letter_code
_entity_poly.pdbx_strand_id
1 'polypeptide(L)'
;KLKKENGLDYTVAQILCSNGAKQSVCNVLMALVGTGDEVIIPAPYWVSYPEMVKLVNGTNVFISAGIEQNFKITPAQLEAAITPRTKAFILCSPSNPTGSVYSKDELAGLAAVLAKHSQIISIADEIYEHINYVGKHESITQFPEIYDRVVVVNGVSKAYAMTGWRIGFIAGAQWIVSACNKL
;
A
#
# COMPACT_ATOMS: atom_id res chain seq x y z
N LYS A 1 3.10 -6.44 -17.17
CA LYS A 1 2.61 -5.98 -15.86
C LYS A 1 2.87 -4.49 -15.69
N LEU A 2 3.74 -4.01 -14.79
CA LEU A 2 3.75 -2.62 -14.28
C LEU A 2 3.72 -1.53 -15.35
N LYS A 3 4.66 -1.52 -16.31
CA LYS A 3 4.67 -0.53 -17.40
C LYS A 3 3.45 -0.64 -18.32
N LYS A 4 3.09 -1.86 -18.71
CA LYS A 4 2.01 -2.13 -19.69
C LYS A 4 0.62 -1.84 -19.14
N GLU A 5 0.37 -2.19 -17.88
CA GLU A 5 -0.97 -2.16 -17.27
C GLU A 5 -1.19 -0.96 -16.36
N ASN A 6 -0.14 -0.52 -15.64
CA ASN A 6 -0.23 0.56 -14.66
C ASN A 6 0.50 1.84 -15.11
N GLY A 7 1.26 1.79 -16.21
CA GLY A 7 2.07 2.93 -16.67
C GLY A 7 3.26 3.25 -15.76
N LEU A 8 3.72 2.30 -14.95
CA LEU A 8 4.79 2.50 -13.98
C LEU A 8 6.11 1.92 -14.49
N ASP A 9 7.14 2.77 -14.58
CA ASP A 9 8.47 2.42 -15.05
C ASP A 9 9.42 2.07 -13.89
N TYR A 10 9.69 0.78 -13.71
CA TYR A 10 10.65 0.28 -12.73
C TYR A 10 11.77 -0.53 -13.41
N THR A 11 12.98 -0.41 -12.88
CA THR A 11 14.09 -1.30 -13.23
C THR A 11 13.98 -2.63 -12.48
N VAL A 12 14.75 -3.64 -12.91
CA VAL A 12 14.79 -4.95 -12.22
C VAL A 12 15.27 -4.80 -10.76
N ALA A 13 16.20 -3.87 -10.49
CA ALA A 13 16.71 -3.61 -9.14
C ALA A 13 15.68 -2.97 -8.20
N GLN A 14 14.55 -2.50 -8.75
CA GLN A 14 13.43 -1.91 -8.01
C GLN A 14 12.28 -2.91 -7.82
N ILE A 15 12.49 -4.19 -8.08
CA ILE A 15 11.48 -5.25 -7.93
C ILE A 15 12.06 -6.36 -7.07
N LEU A 16 11.27 -6.86 -6.12
CA LEU A 16 11.62 -8.03 -5.29
C LEU A 16 10.44 -8.99 -5.22
N CYS A 17 10.69 -10.24 -5.60
CA CYS A 17 9.72 -11.34 -5.45
C CYS A 17 9.73 -11.89 -4.01
N SER A 18 8.60 -12.40 -3.56
CA SER A 18 8.41 -13.01 -2.23
C SER A 18 7.44 -14.18 -2.30
N ASN A 19 7.31 -14.94 -1.21
CA ASN A 19 6.41 -16.09 -1.06
C ASN A 19 4.94 -15.66 -0.85
N GLY A 20 4.44 -14.86 -1.79
CA GLY A 20 3.14 -14.21 -1.80
C GLY A 20 3.14 -12.80 -1.20
N ALA A 21 2.15 -12.00 -1.59
CA ALA A 21 2.03 -10.59 -1.22
C ALA A 21 1.99 -10.34 0.31
N LYS A 22 1.51 -11.29 1.11
CA LYS A 22 1.57 -11.22 2.59
C LYS A 22 3.01 -11.04 3.08
N GLN A 23 3.96 -11.81 2.55
CA GLN A 23 5.37 -11.67 2.91
C GLN A 23 5.92 -10.34 2.38
N SER A 24 5.52 -9.94 1.17
CA SER A 24 5.90 -8.66 0.58
C SER A 24 5.55 -7.46 1.49
N VAL A 25 4.31 -7.38 2.00
CA VAL A 25 3.92 -6.33 2.98
C VAL A 25 4.74 -6.43 4.26
N CYS A 26 4.92 -7.65 4.79
CA CYS A 26 5.66 -7.88 6.03
C CYS A 26 7.12 -7.41 5.92
N ASN A 27 7.80 -7.73 4.80
CA ASN A 27 9.18 -7.32 4.55
C ASN A 27 9.32 -5.81 4.48
N VAL A 28 8.37 -5.12 3.84
CA VAL A 28 8.36 -3.65 3.77
C VAL A 28 8.21 -3.05 5.16
N LEU A 29 7.30 -3.57 5.98
CA LEU A 29 7.14 -3.11 7.36
C LEU A 29 8.39 -3.37 8.20
N MET A 30 8.99 -4.57 8.11
CA MET A 30 10.24 -4.90 8.80
C MET A 30 11.42 -4.01 8.39
N ALA A 31 11.46 -3.58 7.13
CA ALA A 31 12.52 -2.71 6.63
C ALA A 31 12.35 -1.23 7.02
N LEU A 32 11.13 -0.79 7.31
CA LEU A 32 10.81 0.65 7.44
C LEU A 32 10.41 1.09 8.85
N VAL A 33 9.79 0.21 9.62
CA VAL A 33 9.07 0.57 10.87
C VAL A 33 9.81 -0.01 12.06
N GLY A 34 10.02 0.82 13.09
CA GLY A 34 10.56 0.39 14.38
C GLY A 34 9.71 0.84 15.57
N THR A 35 10.28 0.71 16.77
CA THR A 35 9.62 1.06 18.02
C THR A 35 9.12 2.50 18.05
N GLY A 36 7.80 2.65 18.19
CA GLY A 36 7.13 3.95 18.31
C GLY A 36 6.90 4.67 16.98
N ASP A 37 7.23 4.06 15.85
CA ASP A 37 6.76 4.54 14.54
C ASP A 37 5.28 4.20 14.37
N GLU A 38 4.53 5.13 13.78
CA GLU A 38 3.10 4.97 13.52
C GLU A 38 2.85 4.53 12.08
N VAL A 39 1.92 3.58 11.93
CA VAL A 39 1.44 3.11 10.63
C VAL A 39 -0.06 3.39 10.53
N ILE A 40 -0.43 4.23 9.57
CA ILE A 40 -1.82 4.58 9.30
C ILE A 40 -2.48 3.48 8.47
N ILE A 41 -3.64 2.99 8.94
CA ILE A 41 -4.42 1.94 8.29
C ILE A 41 -5.90 2.38 8.20
N PRO A 42 -6.45 2.62 6.99
CA PRO A 42 -7.88 2.80 6.78
C PRO A 42 -8.69 1.58 7.23
N ALA A 43 -9.74 1.77 8.01
CA ALA A 43 -10.68 0.73 8.42
C ALA A 43 -12.01 0.88 7.68
N PRO A 44 -12.65 -0.22 7.22
CA PRO A 44 -12.28 -1.64 7.45
C PRO A 44 -11.05 -2.10 6.65
N TYR A 45 -10.21 -2.94 7.26
CA TYR A 45 -8.92 -3.38 6.69
C TYR A 45 -8.78 -4.88 6.58
N TRP A 46 -7.80 -5.34 5.79
CA TRP A 46 -7.38 -6.73 5.81
C TRP A 46 -6.72 -7.08 7.15
N VAL A 47 -7.24 -8.13 7.79
CA VAL A 47 -6.96 -8.54 9.17
C VAL A 47 -5.47 -8.63 9.55
N SER A 48 -4.58 -8.85 8.58
CA SER A 48 -3.15 -9.02 8.87
C SER A 48 -2.36 -7.73 8.99
N TYR A 49 -2.82 -6.59 8.44
CA TYR A 49 -2.03 -5.36 8.50
C TYR A 49 -1.70 -4.96 9.95
N PRO A 50 -2.66 -4.92 10.90
CA PRO A 50 -2.35 -4.45 12.25
C PRO A 50 -1.40 -5.37 13.01
N GLU A 51 -1.50 -6.67 12.77
CA GLU A 51 -0.65 -7.68 13.41
C GLU A 51 0.79 -7.63 12.87
N MET A 52 0.97 -7.33 11.57
CA MET A 52 2.31 -7.10 11.01
C MET A 52 2.95 -5.83 11.57
N VAL A 53 2.16 -4.77 11.80
CA VAL A 53 2.67 -3.54 12.44
C VAL A 53 3.10 -3.82 13.88
N LYS A 54 2.31 -4.59 14.65
CA LYS A 54 2.70 -5.01 16.01
C LYS A 54 3.97 -5.86 16.01
N LEU A 55 4.11 -6.78 15.04
CA LEU A 55 5.29 -7.64 14.92
C LEU A 55 6.59 -6.84 14.85
N VAL A 56 6.58 -5.68 14.19
CA VAL A 56 7.73 -4.78 14.05
C VAL A 56 7.79 -3.67 15.11
N ASN A 57 7.02 -3.82 16.19
CA ASN A 57 6.94 -2.88 17.31
C ASN A 57 6.42 -1.48 16.92
N GLY A 58 5.72 -1.38 15.79
CA GLY A 58 5.03 -0.16 15.37
C GLY A 58 3.68 0.03 16.07
N THR A 59 3.17 1.25 16.02
CA THR A 59 1.87 1.65 16.55
C THR A 59 0.86 1.73 15.40
N ASN A 60 -0.29 1.06 15.55
CA ASN A 60 -1.38 1.17 14.60
C ASN A 60 -2.18 2.45 14.81
N VAL A 61 -2.33 3.25 13.76
CA VAL A 61 -3.22 4.41 13.73
C VAL A 61 -4.37 4.12 12.76
N PHE A 62 -5.56 3.86 13.30
CA PHE A 62 -6.72 3.53 12.48
C PHE A 62 -7.52 4.76 12.08
N ILE A 63 -7.95 4.81 10.83
CA ILE A 63 -8.90 5.82 10.33
C ILE A 63 -10.14 5.09 9.82
N SER A 64 -11.27 5.23 10.51
CA SER A 64 -12.52 4.58 10.12
C SER A 64 -13.27 5.37 9.05
N ALA A 65 -13.75 4.68 8.02
CA ALA A 65 -14.73 5.19 7.07
C ALA A 65 -15.93 4.23 7.03
N GLY A 66 -17.14 4.75 7.19
CA GLY A 66 -18.36 3.95 7.18
C GLY A 66 -18.91 3.70 5.77
N ILE A 67 -20.06 3.02 5.71
CA ILE A 67 -20.73 2.67 4.46
C ILE A 67 -21.18 3.91 3.68
N GLU A 68 -21.50 5.00 4.38
CA GLU A 68 -21.88 6.30 3.82
C GLU A 68 -20.74 6.97 3.02
N GLN A 69 -19.49 6.62 3.33
CA GLN A 69 -18.29 7.04 2.58
C GLN A 69 -17.82 5.93 1.61
N ASN A 70 -18.63 4.90 1.40
CA ASN A 70 -18.26 3.67 0.69
C ASN A 70 -16.95 3.06 1.24
N PHE A 71 -16.74 3.15 2.56
CA PHE A 71 -15.56 2.69 3.27
C PHE A 71 -14.22 3.29 2.81
N LYS A 72 -14.25 4.46 2.17
CA LYS A 72 -13.07 5.17 1.70
C LYS A 72 -12.79 6.38 2.59
N ILE A 73 -11.60 6.43 3.18
CA ILE A 73 -11.16 7.63 3.92
C ILE A 73 -10.96 8.81 2.97
N THR A 74 -11.17 10.01 3.49
CA THR A 74 -10.95 11.27 2.78
C THR A 74 -9.55 11.83 3.02
N PRO A 75 -9.06 12.75 2.16
CA PRO A 75 -7.81 13.48 2.39
C PRO A 75 -7.78 14.22 3.73
N ALA A 76 -8.90 14.82 4.15
CA ALA A 76 -8.99 15.52 5.43
C ALA A 76 -8.82 14.56 6.63
N GLN A 77 -9.42 13.37 6.55
CA GLN A 77 -9.25 12.34 7.58
C GLN A 77 -7.80 11.82 7.63
N LEU A 78 -7.14 11.67 6.47
CA LEU A 78 -5.73 11.29 6.41
C LEU A 78 -4.84 12.37 7.04
N GLU A 79 -4.99 13.64 6.65
CA GLU A 79 -4.20 14.75 7.18
C GLU A 79 -4.34 14.87 8.71
N ALA A 80 -5.55 14.72 9.24
CA ALA A 80 -5.82 14.81 10.68
C ALA A 80 -5.18 13.69 11.51
N ALA A 81 -4.89 12.53 10.90
CA ALA A 81 -4.28 11.39 11.58
C ALA A 81 -2.75 11.40 11.53
N ILE A 82 -2.14 12.26 10.71
CA ILE A 82 -0.69 12.32 10.57
C ILE A 82 -0.06 13.03 11.78
N THR A 83 1.01 12.43 12.30
CA THR A 83 1.84 12.96 13.36
C THR A 83 3.32 12.96 12.95
N PRO A 84 4.21 13.60 13.73
CA PRO A 84 5.66 13.47 13.52
C PRO A 84 6.19 12.03 13.61
N ARG A 85 5.43 11.09 14.18
CA ARG A 85 5.78 9.66 14.30
C ARG A 85 5.24 8.82 13.14
N THR A 86 4.38 9.37 12.28
CA THR A 86 3.83 8.64 11.14
C THR A 86 4.94 8.28 10.15
N LYS A 87 5.15 6.98 9.98
CA LYS A 87 6.21 6.40 9.15
C LYS A 87 5.67 5.78 7.87
N ALA A 88 4.50 5.16 7.94
CA ALA A 88 3.89 4.50 6.79
C ALA A 88 2.38 4.67 6.73
N PHE A 89 1.85 4.58 5.51
CA PHE A 89 0.42 4.56 5.22
C PHE A 89 0.12 3.34 4.36
N ILE A 90 -0.82 2.48 4.78
CA ILE A 90 -1.22 1.30 4.01
C ILE A 90 -2.52 1.62 3.27
N LEU A 91 -2.53 1.47 1.96
CA LEU A 91 -3.72 1.62 1.12
C LEU A 91 -3.97 0.32 0.35
N CYS A 92 -5.16 -0.25 0.48
CA CYS A 92 -5.59 -1.41 -0.28
C CYS A 92 -6.71 -1.01 -1.25
N SER A 93 -6.45 -1.11 -2.55
CA SER A 93 -7.48 -0.84 -3.57
C SER A 93 -7.27 -1.73 -4.80
N PRO A 94 -8.29 -2.48 -5.25
CA PRO A 94 -9.58 -2.74 -4.59
C PRO A 94 -9.42 -3.34 -3.19
N SER A 95 -10.27 -2.89 -2.25
CA SER A 95 -10.13 -3.22 -0.82
C SER A 95 -10.62 -4.63 -0.48
N ASN A 96 -9.90 -5.30 0.41
CA ASN A 96 -10.42 -6.38 1.25
C ASN A 96 -10.55 -5.84 2.69
N PRO A 97 -11.75 -5.82 3.29
CA PRO A 97 -12.92 -6.66 2.98
C PRO A 97 -14.02 -6.02 2.13
N THR A 98 -13.92 -4.73 1.82
CA THR A 98 -15.11 -3.96 1.39
C THR A 98 -15.39 -4.04 -0.12
N GLY A 99 -14.40 -4.41 -0.93
CA GLY A 99 -14.47 -4.32 -2.39
C GLY A 99 -14.39 -2.89 -2.93
N SER A 100 -14.23 -1.88 -2.06
CA SER A 100 -14.19 -0.47 -2.47
C SER A 100 -12.98 -0.19 -3.38
N VAL A 101 -13.23 0.58 -4.44
CA VAL A 101 -12.22 1.02 -5.40
C VAL A 101 -12.09 2.54 -5.30
N TYR A 102 -10.86 3.02 -5.19
CA TYR A 102 -10.55 4.44 -5.21
C TYR A 102 -10.46 4.94 -6.65
N SER A 103 -11.09 6.07 -6.95
CA SER A 103 -10.96 6.74 -8.24
C SER A 103 -9.64 7.52 -8.31
N LYS A 104 -9.24 7.92 -9.52
CA LYS A 104 -8.06 8.77 -9.71
C LYS A 104 -8.13 10.07 -8.90
N ASP A 105 -9.28 10.73 -8.88
CA ASP A 105 -9.46 12.02 -8.17
C ASP A 105 -9.37 11.84 -6.65
N GLU A 106 -9.91 10.74 -6.12
CA GLU A 106 -9.81 10.42 -4.70
C GLU A 106 -8.34 10.13 -4.31
N LEU A 107 -7.62 9.36 -5.14
CA LEU A 107 -6.20 9.11 -4.94
C LEU A 107 -5.35 10.38 -5.07
N ALA A 108 -5.69 11.28 -5.99
CA ALA A 108 -5.01 12.57 -6.15
C ALA A 108 -5.12 13.41 -4.87
N GLY A 109 -6.30 13.40 -4.23
CA GLY A 109 -6.48 14.04 -2.93
C GLY A 109 -5.60 13.45 -1.83
N LEU A 110 -5.50 12.11 -1.75
CA LEU A 110 -4.61 11.44 -0.79
C LEU A 110 -3.14 11.73 -1.09
N ALA A 111 -2.74 11.69 -2.36
CA ALA A 111 -1.38 11.98 -2.81
C ALA A 111 -0.97 13.41 -2.47
N ALA A 112 -1.86 14.39 -2.65
CA ALA A 112 -1.63 15.79 -2.29
C ALA A 112 -1.38 15.99 -0.78
N VAL A 113 -2.02 15.20 0.08
CA VAL A 113 -1.72 15.18 1.53
C VAL A 113 -0.34 14.58 1.77
N LEU A 114 -0.08 13.38 1.23
CA LEU A 114 1.20 12.67 1.40
C LEU A 114 2.41 13.43 0.84
N ALA A 115 2.20 14.29 -0.17
CA ALA A 115 3.22 15.16 -0.74
C ALA A 115 3.79 16.16 0.28
N LYS A 116 2.97 16.60 1.26
CA LYS A 116 3.39 17.53 2.33
C LYS A 116 4.24 16.84 3.41
N HIS A 117 4.20 15.52 3.48
CA HIS A 117 4.77 14.71 4.56
C HIS A 117 5.83 13.74 4.03
N SER A 118 7.01 14.28 3.71
CA SER A 118 8.12 13.55 3.06
C SER A 118 8.60 12.29 3.78
N GLN A 119 8.36 12.18 5.10
CA GLN A 119 8.75 11.04 5.94
C GLN A 119 7.88 9.80 5.76
N ILE A 120 6.68 9.94 5.19
CA ILE A 120 5.71 8.86 5.06
C ILE A 120 5.98 8.06 3.79
N ILE A 121 6.07 6.74 3.94
CA ILE A 121 6.08 5.77 2.83
C ILE A 121 4.70 5.15 2.68
N SER A 122 4.15 5.16 1.47
CA SER A 122 2.87 4.51 1.16
C SER A 122 3.09 3.07 0.71
N ILE A 123 2.37 2.13 1.33
CA ILE A 123 2.32 0.72 0.92
C ILE A 123 1.01 0.53 0.17
N ALA A 124 1.08 0.44 -1.15
CA ALA A 124 -0.08 0.29 -2.02
C ALA A 124 -0.31 -1.20 -2.32
N ASP A 125 -1.22 -1.83 -1.59
CA ASP A 125 -1.64 -3.21 -1.83
C ASP A 125 -2.68 -3.27 -2.95
N GLU A 126 -2.20 -3.62 -4.14
CA GLU A 126 -2.96 -3.64 -5.39
C GLU A 126 -3.23 -5.08 -5.85
N ILE A 127 -3.16 -6.07 -4.95
CA ILE A 127 -3.31 -7.51 -5.27
C ILE A 127 -4.65 -7.86 -5.95
N TYR A 128 -5.67 -7.01 -5.81
CA TYR A 128 -7.00 -7.17 -6.39
C TYR A 128 -7.23 -6.37 -7.67
N GLU A 129 -6.20 -5.74 -8.28
CA GLU A 129 -6.39 -4.80 -9.40
C GLU A 129 -7.22 -5.35 -10.58
N HIS A 130 -7.13 -6.66 -10.85
CA HIS A 130 -7.87 -7.34 -11.92
C HIS A 130 -9.27 -7.81 -11.51
N ILE A 131 -9.61 -7.77 -10.23
CA ILE A 131 -10.94 -8.08 -9.69
C ILE A 131 -11.65 -6.75 -9.42
N ASN A 132 -11.92 -6.02 -10.49
CA ASN A 132 -12.56 -4.70 -10.49
C ASN A 132 -13.74 -4.70 -11.47
N TYR A 133 -14.93 -4.33 -11.00
CA TYR A 133 -16.17 -4.33 -11.77
C TYR A 133 -16.68 -2.93 -12.16
N VAL A 134 -16.01 -1.86 -11.72
CA VAL A 134 -16.47 -0.47 -11.92
C VAL A 134 -15.66 0.29 -12.97
N GLY A 135 -14.50 -0.23 -13.39
CA GLY A 135 -13.69 0.38 -14.43
C GLY A 135 -12.22 0.01 -14.33
N LYS A 136 -11.36 0.95 -14.73
CA LYS A 136 -9.91 0.79 -14.66
C LYS A 136 -9.43 0.93 -13.20
N HIS A 137 -8.48 0.10 -12.79
CA HIS A 137 -7.74 0.28 -11.53
C HIS A 137 -6.76 1.45 -11.65
N GLU A 138 -6.68 2.26 -10.60
CA GLU A 138 -5.77 3.40 -10.52
C GLU A 138 -4.75 3.15 -9.40
N SER A 139 -3.45 3.18 -9.75
CA SER A 139 -2.39 3.09 -8.76
C SER A 139 -2.13 4.46 -8.15
N ILE A 140 -1.99 4.56 -6.83
CA ILE A 140 -1.57 5.81 -6.18
C ILE A 140 -0.13 6.20 -6.56
N THR A 141 0.66 5.25 -7.06
CA THR A 141 2.02 5.51 -7.53
C THR A 141 2.07 6.35 -8.81
N GLN A 142 0.94 6.55 -9.50
CA GLN A 142 0.90 7.37 -10.71
C GLN A 142 1.19 8.86 -10.46
N PHE A 143 1.12 9.31 -9.20
CA PHE A 143 1.34 10.70 -8.79
C PHE A 143 2.84 10.97 -8.56
N PRO A 144 3.50 11.77 -9.42
CA PRO A 144 4.96 11.96 -9.39
C PRO A 144 5.50 12.48 -8.06
N GLU A 145 4.74 13.33 -7.36
CA GLU A 145 5.10 13.97 -6.09
C GLU A 145 5.31 13.00 -4.92
N ILE A 146 4.85 11.75 -5.07
CA ILE A 146 5.04 10.69 -4.08
C ILE A 146 5.66 9.42 -4.66
N TYR A 147 5.97 9.38 -5.97
CA TYR A 147 6.39 8.17 -6.69
C TYR A 147 7.49 7.37 -5.97
N ASP A 148 8.57 8.06 -5.56
CA ASP A 148 9.73 7.46 -4.88
C ASP A 148 9.46 7.05 -3.42
N ARG A 149 8.24 7.31 -2.93
CA ARG A 149 7.76 6.99 -1.58
C ARG A 149 6.54 6.07 -1.60
N VAL A 150 6.24 5.45 -2.75
CA VAL A 150 5.26 4.37 -2.83
C VAL A 150 5.95 3.03 -3.05
N VAL A 151 5.53 2.03 -2.29
CA VAL A 151 5.87 0.63 -2.50
C VAL A 151 4.59 -0.08 -2.96
N VAL A 152 4.56 -0.43 -4.24
CA VAL A 152 3.48 -1.24 -4.82
C VAL A 152 3.66 -2.68 -4.38
N VAL A 153 2.61 -3.28 -3.85
CA VAL A 153 2.54 -4.70 -3.50
C VAL A 153 1.50 -5.37 -4.39
N ASN A 154 1.90 -6.47 -5.04
CA ASN A 154 1.00 -7.23 -5.90
C ASN A 154 1.47 -8.70 -6.02
N GLY A 155 0.83 -9.51 -6.84
CA GLY A 155 1.13 -10.94 -6.99
C GLY A 155 0.08 -11.68 -7.79
N VAL A 156 0.20 -13.01 -7.83
CA VAL A 156 -0.62 -13.84 -8.74
C VAL A 156 -1.78 -14.55 -8.06
N SER A 157 -1.86 -14.49 -6.72
CA SER A 157 -2.80 -15.31 -5.95
C SER A 157 -4.27 -15.07 -6.28
N LYS A 158 -4.65 -13.83 -6.62
CA LYS A 158 -6.06 -13.45 -6.82
C LYS A 158 -6.42 -13.45 -8.30
N ALA A 159 -5.72 -12.65 -9.10
CA ALA A 159 -6.00 -12.51 -10.53
C ALA A 159 -5.89 -13.82 -11.33
N TYR A 160 -5.01 -14.74 -10.90
CA TYR A 160 -4.73 -15.98 -11.65
C TYR A 160 -5.10 -17.25 -10.89
N ALA A 161 -5.88 -17.14 -9.79
CA ALA A 161 -6.23 -18.28 -8.93
C ALA A 161 -5.01 -19.10 -8.42
N MET A 162 -3.85 -18.46 -8.26
CA MET A 162 -2.59 -19.11 -7.87
C MET A 162 -2.30 -18.99 -6.37
N THR A 163 -3.30 -19.16 -5.51
CA THR A 163 -3.15 -18.99 -4.05
C THR A 163 -2.10 -19.92 -3.45
N GLY A 164 -2.07 -21.19 -3.88
CA GLY A 164 -1.13 -22.21 -3.42
C GLY A 164 0.30 -22.09 -3.96
N TRP A 165 0.52 -21.30 -5.02
CA TRP A 165 1.85 -21.14 -5.66
C TRP A 165 2.76 -20.18 -4.91
N ARG A 166 2.18 -19.33 -4.06
CA ARG A 166 2.92 -18.41 -3.17
C ARG A 166 3.87 -17.47 -3.91
N ILE A 167 3.38 -16.75 -4.92
CA ILE A 167 4.18 -15.75 -5.63
C ILE A 167 3.55 -14.35 -5.46
N GLY A 168 4.35 -13.43 -4.91
CA GLY A 168 4.04 -12.01 -4.78
C GLY A 168 5.30 -11.19 -5.03
N PHE A 169 5.15 -9.87 -5.13
CA PHE A 169 6.28 -8.97 -5.33
C PHE A 169 6.00 -7.58 -4.76
N ILE A 170 7.08 -6.85 -4.52
CA ILE A 170 7.07 -5.41 -4.36
C ILE A 170 7.73 -4.72 -5.55
N ALA A 171 7.31 -3.49 -5.83
CA ALA A 171 8.03 -2.54 -6.66
C ALA A 171 8.09 -1.17 -5.96
N GLY A 172 9.25 -0.53 -5.95
CA GLY A 172 9.42 0.75 -5.25
C GLY A 172 10.82 1.31 -5.37
N ALA A 173 11.14 2.35 -4.58
CA ALA A 173 12.48 2.93 -4.57
C ALA A 173 13.54 1.87 -4.25
N GLN A 174 14.66 1.89 -4.99
CA GLN A 174 15.68 0.85 -4.93
C GLN A 174 16.23 0.65 -3.51
N TRP A 175 16.35 1.71 -2.71
CA TRP A 175 16.86 1.61 -1.34
C TRP A 175 15.92 0.81 -0.42
N ILE A 176 14.59 0.91 -0.61
CA ILE A 176 13.59 0.13 0.12
C ILE A 176 13.66 -1.33 -0.31
N VAL A 177 13.69 -1.57 -1.62
CA VAL A 177 13.75 -2.91 -2.21
C VAL A 177 15.03 -3.62 -1.77
N SER A 178 16.17 -2.91 -1.77
CA SER A 178 17.45 -3.43 -1.30
C SER A 178 17.45 -3.73 0.19
N ALA A 179 16.75 -2.95 1.02
CA ALA A 179 16.57 -3.25 2.43
C ALA A 179 15.73 -4.51 2.63
N CYS A 180 14.60 -4.64 1.91
CA CYS A 180 13.75 -5.83 1.96
C CYS A 180 14.46 -7.11 1.50
N ASN A 181 15.37 -7.01 0.54
CA ASN A 181 16.13 -8.15 0.01
C ASN A 181 17.23 -8.64 0.97
N LYS A 182 17.59 -7.86 2.00
CA LYS A 182 18.59 -8.24 3.01
C LYS A 182 18.00 -9.00 4.20
N LEU A 183 16.67 -9.00 4.36
CA LEU A 183 15.95 -9.71 5.41
C LEU A 183 15.96 -11.22 5.15
#